data_AF-X1S8C3-F1
#
_entry.id   AF-X1S8C3-F1
#
_cell.length_a   1.000
_cell.length_b   1.000
_cell.length_c   1.000
_cell.angle_alpha   90.00
_cell.angle_beta   90.00
_cell.angle_gamma   90.00
#
_symmetry.space_group_name_H-M   'P 1'
#
loop_
_entity.id
_entity.type
_entity.pdbx_description
1 polymer ?
#
loop_
_entity_poly.entity_id
_entity_poly.type
_entity_poly.pdbx_seq_one_letter_code
_entity_poly.pdbx_strand_id
1 'polypeptide(L)'
;KAVVLPGEEMNTQIIKEGKEPEQGIAYLEDGTMIVVEDGHKYIGKKVNILVTSILQTPAGRMIFGRVKSVMDRRSNEFKNVVRLSARK
;
A
#
# COMPACT_ATOMS: atom_id res chain seq x y z
N LYS A 1 -0.62 -0.97 19.96
CA LYS A 1 0.09 -1.70 18.89
C LYS A 1 -0.95 -1.98 17.80
N ALA A 2 -0.86 -1.32 16.65
CA ALA A 2 -1.85 -1.50 15.58
C ALA A 2 -1.66 -2.90 14.98
N VAL A 3 -2.67 -3.76 15.11
CA VAL A 3 -2.67 -5.09 14.51
C VAL A 3 -3.48 -4.98 13.24
N VAL A 4 -2.81 -4.94 12.10
CA VAL A 4 -3.49 -5.11 10.79
C VAL A 4 -3.99 -6.55 10.70
N LEU A 5 -5.22 -6.76 10.22
CA LEU A 5 -5.85 -8.07 10.03
C LEU A 5 -6.14 -8.36 8.54
N PRO A 6 -6.30 -9.64 8.14
CA PRO A 6 -6.78 -9.97 6.81
C PRO A 6 -8.16 -9.35 6.56
N GLY A 7 -8.36 -8.81 5.37
CA GLY A 7 -9.56 -8.07 4.98
C GLY A 7 -9.50 -6.56 5.29
N GLU A 8 -8.51 -6.10 6.05
CA GLU A 8 -8.31 -4.67 6.28
C GLU A 8 -7.54 -4.01 5.13
N GLU A 9 -7.77 -2.71 4.97
CA GLU A 9 -7.04 -1.88 4.03
C GLU A 9 -5.93 -1.10 4.74
N MET A 10 -4.82 -0.94 4.03
CA MET A 10 -3.71 -0.13 4.54
C MET A 10 -2.96 0.59 3.43
N ASN A 11 -2.41 1.74 3.78
CA ASN A 11 -1.61 2.54 2.87
C ASN A 11 -0.16 2.14 3.00
N THR A 12 0.51 1.92 1.88
CA THR A 12 1.94 1.63 1.87
C THR A 12 2.61 2.20 0.64
N GLN A 13 3.92 2.41 0.70
CA GLN A 13 4.72 2.79 -0.46
C GLN A 13 5.48 1.56 -0.94
N ILE A 14 5.33 1.21 -2.22
CA ILE A 14 6.13 0.12 -2.78
C ILE A 14 7.56 0.63 -2.94
N ILE A 15 8.50 -0.06 -2.30
CA ILE A 15 9.89 0.35 -2.21
C ILE A 15 10.74 -0.34 -3.28
N LYS A 16 10.50 -1.63 -3.53
CA LYS A 16 11.28 -2.44 -4.47
C LYS A 16 10.47 -3.61 -5.03
N GLU A 17 11.05 -4.31 -6.00
CA GLU A 17 10.53 -5.57 -6.53
C GLU A 17 10.52 -6.68 -5.48
N GLY A 18 9.53 -7.58 -5.59
CA GLY A 18 9.43 -8.79 -4.79
C GLY A 18 10.15 -9.98 -5.41
N LYS A 19 9.88 -11.16 -4.85
CA LYS A 19 10.50 -12.39 -5.34
C LYS A 19 9.91 -12.79 -6.69
N GLU A 20 8.58 -12.69 -6.82
CA GLU A 20 7.89 -12.94 -8.07
C GLU A 20 7.76 -11.65 -8.90
N PRO A 21 7.77 -11.71 -10.25
CA PRO A 21 7.80 -10.51 -11.11
C PRO A 21 6.63 -9.53 -10.90
N GLU A 22 5.48 -10.00 -10.43
CA GLU A 22 4.32 -9.15 -10.17
C GLU A 22 4.33 -8.52 -8.77
N GLN A 23 5.23 -8.96 -7.90
CA GLN A 23 5.28 -8.51 -6.52
C GLN A 23 6.02 -7.19 -6.35
N GLY A 24 5.48 -6.36 -5.47
CA GLY A 24 6.19 -5.26 -4.83
C GLY A 24 6.45 -5.57 -3.36
N ILE A 25 7.49 -4.97 -2.80
CA ILE A 25 7.81 -5.04 -1.37
C ILE A 25 7.67 -3.66 -0.75
N ALA A 26 7.06 -3.62 0.41
CA ALA A 26 7.05 -2.47 1.30
C ALA A 26 7.42 -2.89 2.73
N TYR A 27 7.64 -1.91 3.59
CA TYR A 27 7.98 -2.13 4.99
C TYR A 27 7.18 -1.19 5.88
N LEU A 28 6.78 -1.69 7.05
CA LEU A 28 6.34 -0.85 8.14
C LEU A 28 7.54 -0.27 8.89
N GLU A 29 7.30 0.75 9.71
CA GLU A 29 8.33 1.40 10.54
C GLU A 29 9.00 0.44 11.54
N ASP A 30 8.28 -0.61 11.95
CA ASP A 30 8.80 -1.65 12.85
C ASP A 30 9.59 -2.76 12.12
N GLY A 31 9.79 -2.63 10.82
CA GLY A 31 10.50 -3.60 9.98
C GLY A 31 9.64 -4.75 9.46
N THR A 32 8.34 -4.81 9.79
CA THR A 32 7.42 -5.80 9.21
C THR A 32 7.42 -5.69 7.70
N MET A 33 7.73 -6.80 7.01
CA MET A 33 7.76 -6.85 5.55
C MET A 33 6.35 -7.03 5.00
N ILE A 34 6.00 -6.24 3.99
CA ILE A 34 4.73 -6.33 3.28
C ILE A 34 5.02 -6.78 1.84
N VAL A 35 4.48 -7.92 1.45
CA VAL A 35 4.52 -8.44 0.08
C VAL A 35 3.20 -8.08 -0.60
N VAL A 36 3.28 -7.34 -1.70
CA VAL A 36 2.11 -6.81 -2.41
C VAL A 36 2.02 -7.42 -3.80
N GLU A 37 1.00 -8.24 -4.03
CA GLU A 37 0.63 -8.74 -5.36
C GLU A 37 0.19 -7.59 -6.27
N ASP A 38 0.55 -7.67 -7.55
CA ASP A 38 0.47 -6.57 -8.53
C ASP A 38 1.24 -5.29 -8.14
N GLY A 39 2.09 -5.36 -7.10
CA GLY A 39 2.82 -4.21 -6.56
C GLY A 39 3.96 -3.72 -7.45
N HIS A 40 4.53 -4.57 -8.31
CA HIS A 40 5.71 -4.23 -9.12
C HIS A 40 5.50 -2.96 -9.98
N LYS A 41 4.32 -2.80 -10.58
CA LYS A 41 3.96 -1.65 -11.44
C LYS A 41 3.91 -0.32 -10.68
N TYR A 42 3.95 -0.37 -9.35
CA TYR A 42 3.77 0.78 -8.47
C TYR A 42 4.99 1.06 -7.60
N ILE A 43 6.17 0.51 -7.94
CA ILE A 43 7.43 0.87 -7.27
C ILE A 43 7.62 2.39 -7.25
N GLY A 44 7.96 2.91 -6.07
CA GLY A 44 8.09 4.34 -5.78
C GLY A 44 6.77 5.05 -5.47
N LYS A 45 5.61 4.44 -5.72
CA LYS A 45 4.29 5.05 -5.50
C LYS A 45 3.66 4.60 -4.19
N LYS A 46 2.82 5.48 -3.61
CA LYS A 46 1.93 5.13 -2.51
C LYS A 46 0.68 4.47 -3.06
N VAL A 47 0.29 3.36 -2.46
CA VAL A 47 -0.88 2.55 -2.83
C VAL A 47 -1.69 2.22 -1.58
N ASN A 48 -2.99 2.11 -1.75
CA ASN A 48 -3.85 1.40 -0.79
C ASN A 48 -3.85 -0.08 -1.17
N ILE A 49 -3.61 -0.95 -0.21
CA ILE A 49 -3.64 -2.40 -0.40
C ILE A 49 -4.73 -3.02 0.46
N LEU A 50 -5.30 -4.12 -0.02
CA LEU A 50 -6.12 -5.01 0.78
C LEU A 50 -5.24 -6.12 1.34
N VAL A 51 -5.25 -6.31 2.65
CA VAL A 51 -4.47 -7.35 3.32
C VAL A 51 -5.14 -8.69 3.10
N THR A 52 -4.42 -9.65 2.55
CA THR A 52 -4.94 -10.99 2.22
C THR A 52 -4.57 -12.02 3.28
N SER A 53 -3.36 -11.93 3.84
CA SER A 53 -2.90 -12.83 4.89
C SER A 53 -1.75 -12.24 5.69
N ILE A 54 -1.49 -12.85 6.84
CA ILE A 54 -0.38 -12.48 7.73
C ILE A 54 0.35 -13.76 8.08
N LEU A 55 1.66 -13.74 7.98
CA LEU A 55 2.52 -14.83 8.40
C LEU A 55 3.38 -14.35 9.56
N GLN A 56 3.21 -14.97 10.73
CA GLN A 56 4.09 -14.76 11.88
C GLN A 56 5.07 -15.92 11.95
N THR A 57 6.36 -15.62 11.99
CA THR A 57 7.45 -16.57 12.24
C THR A 57 8.25 -16.13 13.47
N PRO A 58 9.10 -17.01 14.04
CA PRO A 58 10.02 -16.60 15.11
C PRO A 58 10.99 -15.48 14.69
N ALA A 59 11.33 -15.41 13.40
CA ALA A 59 12.21 -14.38 12.85
C ALA A 59 11.51 -13.03 12.62
N GLY A 60 10.17 -13.00 12.63
CA GLY A 60 9.41 -11.77 12.44
C GLY A 60 8.05 -11.97 11.80
N ARG A 61 7.43 -10.85 11.46
CA ARG A 61 6.09 -10.78 10.86
C ARG A 61 6.18 -10.39 9.39
N MET A 62 5.36 -11.04 8.58
CA MET A 62 5.12 -10.68 7.19
C MET A 62 3.63 -10.45 6.96
N ILE A 63 3.31 -9.46 6.12
CA ILE A 63 1.96 -9.13 5.68
C ILE A 63 1.91 -9.37 4.18
N PHE A 64 0.84 -9.97 3.70
CA PHE A 64 0.57 -10.14 2.29
C PHE A 64 -0.68 -9.33 1.93
N GLY A 65 -0.67 -8.72 0.75
CA GLY A 65 -1.82 -7.99 0.26
C GLY A 65 -1.81 -7.82 -1.24
N ARG A 66 -2.85 -7.19 -1.76
CA ARG A 66 -3.00 -6.86 -3.19
C ARG A 66 -3.30 -5.38 -3.35
N VAL A 67 -2.79 -4.78 -4.42
CA VAL A 67 -3.09 -3.38 -4.74
C VAL A 67 -4.60 -3.18 -4.91
N LYS A 68 -5.18 -2.25 -4.15
CA LYS A 68 -6.58 -1.82 -4.28
C LYS A 68 -6.70 -0.52 -5.05
N SER A 69 -5.86 0.47 -4.77
CA SER A 69 -5.84 1.74 -5.51
C SER A 69 -4.50 2.45 -5.40
N VAL A 70 -4.18 3.30 -6.38
CA VAL A 70 -2.99 4.17 -6.35
C VAL A 70 -3.35 5.48 -5.66
N MET A 71 -2.56 5.87 -4.67
CA MET A 71 -2.69 7.17 -4.01
C MET A 71 -1.89 8.21 -4.80
N ASP A 72 -2.51 8.74 -5.86
CA ASP A 72 -1.90 9.82 -6.64
C ASP A 72 -2.10 11.17 -5.93
N ARG A 73 -1.00 11.78 -5.48
CA ARG A 73 -1.03 13.08 -4.79
C ARG A 73 -1.51 14.22 -5.69
N ARG A 74 -1.45 14.09 -7.02
CA ARG A 74 -1.80 15.20 -7.95
C ARG A 74 -3.30 15.36 -8.18
N SER A 75 -4.11 14.31 -8.00
CA SER A 75 -5.54 14.34 -8.38
C SER A 75 -6.45 15.00 -7.34
N ASN A 76 -6.05 15.01 -6.06
CA ASN A 76 -6.89 15.54 -4.98
C ASN A 76 -6.87 17.07 -4.89
N GLU A 77 -5.77 17.71 -5.30
CA GLU A 77 -5.62 19.16 -5.23
C GLU A 77 -6.47 19.88 -6.28
N PHE A 78 -6.48 19.37 -7.52
CA PHE A 78 -7.32 19.90 -8.60
C PHE A 78 -8.82 19.80 -8.31
N LYS A 79 -9.29 18.68 -7.72
CA LYS A 79 -10.71 18.50 -7.36
C LYS A 79 -11.16 19.52 -6.30
N ASN A 80 -10.29 19.86 -5.35
CA ASN A 80 -10.61 20.86 -4.32
C ASN A 80 -10.66 22.28 -4.90
N VAL A 81 -9.75 22.63 -5.81
CA VAL A 81 -9.76 23.95 -6.48
C VAL A 81 -11.04 24.13 -7.31
N VAL A 82 -11.44 23.13 -8.09
CA VAL A 82 -12.67 23.17 -8.92
C VAL A 82 -13.93 23.25 -8.04
N ARG A 83 -13.96 22.54 -6.91
CA ARG A 83 -15.10 22.59 -5.97
C ARG A 83 -15.23 23.96 -5.28
N LEU A 84 -14.12 24.64 -5.02
CA LEU A 84 -14.11 25.97 -4.43
C LEU A 84 -14.50 27.06 -5.44
N SER A 85 -14.13 26.92 -6.72
CA SER A 85 -14.53 27.87 -7.76
C SER A 85 -16.02 27.77 -8.14
N ALA A 86 -16.62 26.59 -8.04
CA ALA A 86 -18.05 26.37 -8.33
C ALA A 86 -19.02 26.84 -7.24
N ARG A 87 -18.51 27.39 -6.12
CA ARG A 87 -19.31 27.98 -5.03
C ARG A 87 -19.31 29.52 -5.04
N LYS A 88 -18.72 30.12 -6.07
CA LYS A 88 -18.86 31.54 -6.40
C LYS A 88 -19.79 31.69 -7.59
#